data_AF-A0AAP7W5N5-F1
#
_entry.id   AF-A0AAP7W5N5-F1
#
_cell.length_a   1.000
_cell.length_b   1.000
_cell.length_c   1.000
_cell.angle_alpha   90.00
_cell.angle_beta   90.00
_cell.angle_gamma   90.00
#
_symmetry.space_group_name_H-M   'P 1'
#
loop_
_entity.id
_entity.type
_entity.pdbx_description
1 polymer ?
#
loop_
_entity_poly.entity_id
_entity_poly.type
_entity_poly.pdbx_seq_one_letter_code
_entity_poly.pdbx_strand_id
1 'polypeptide(L)'
;MTFIYVSGSGTDSTESGRAIWARVKGRTENELLRLPFKSAYMFRPGLIIPANGVKSKTKSYQLMYDVMKSFNPLLKRFGSVITSEQLGRAMVRVGKDGYSHSIIESSDLKKIGK
;
A
#
# COMPACT_ATOMS: atom_id res chain seq x y z
N MET A 1 2.35 -15.28 -14.99
CA MET A 1 2.84 -13.98 -14.46
C MET A 1 2.07 -13.62 -13.21
N THR A 2 2.76 -13.09 -12.18
CA THR A 2 2.14 -12.53 -10.96
C THR A 2 2.01 -11.01 -11.14
N PHE A 3 0.82 -10.46 -10.95
CA PHE A 3 0.56 -9.03 -11.06
C PHE A 3 0.37 -8.42 -9.66
N ILE A 4 1.08 -7.35 -9.35
CA ILE A 4 0.91 -6.60 -8.10
C ILE A 4 0.47 -5.19 -8.45
N TYR A 5 -0.68 -4.78 -7.95
CA TYR A 5 -1.22 -3.44 -8.09
C TYR A 5 -1.17 -2.71 -6.76
N VAL A 6 -0.56 -1.51 -6.73
CA VAL A 6 -0.49 -0.68 -5.53
C VAL A 6 -1.66 0.29 -5.54
N SER A 7 -2.68 0.01 -4.73
CA SER A 7 -3.88 0.83 -4.57
C SER A 7 -3.76 1.75 -3.35
N GLY A 8 -4.51 1.50 -2.28
CA GLY A 8 -4.50 2.27 -1.04
C GLY A 8 -5.57 1.79 -0.05
N SER A 9 -5.28 1.90 1.23
CA SER A 9 -6.23 1.65 2.32
C SER A 9 -7.49 2.50 2.13
N GLY A 10 -8.66 1.87 2.24
CA GLY A 10 -9.95 2.53 1.99
C GLY A 10 -10.38 2.53 0.52
N THR A 11 -9.70 1.78 -0.35
CA THR A 11 -10.21 1.47 -1.69
C THR A 11 -11.56 0.77 -1.59
N ASP A 12 -12.51 1.18 -2.44
CA ASP A 12 -13.90 0.74 -2.38
C ASP A 12 -14.22 -0.24 -3.51
N SER A 13 -14.19 -1.53 -3.19
CA SER A 13 -14.54 -2.61 -4.12
C SER A 13 -16.01 -2.64 -4.55
N THR A 14 -16.90 -1.92 -3.85
CA THR A 14 -18.31 -1.81 -4.26
C THR A 14 -18.51 -0.79 -5.37
N GLU A 15 -17.51 0.07 -5.60
CA GLU A 15 -17.56 1.15 -6.60
C GLU A 15 -18.68 2.18 -6.39
N SER A 16 -19.27 2.23 -5.19
CA SER A 16 -20.48 3.02 -4.88
C SER A 16 -20.25 4.14 -3.85
N GLY A 17 -19.08 4.18 -3.24
CA GLY A 17 -18.70 5.13 -2.20
C GLY A 17 -18.55 6.58 -2.67
N ARG A 18 -18.56 7.51 -1.72
CA ARG A 18 -18.51 8.96 -2.01
C ARG A 18 -17.16 9.43 -2.56
N ALA A 19 -16.06 8.74 -2.21
CA ALA A 19 -14.71 9.11 -2.64
C ALA A 19 -14.40 8.59 -4.06
N ILE A 20 -14.28 9.49 -5.04
CA ILE A 20 -14.00 9.13 -6.44
C ILE A 20 -12.73 8.28 -6.56
N TRP A 21 -11.64 8.67 -5.88
CA TRP A 21 -10.37 7.94 -5.95
C TRP A 21 -10.50 6.48 -5.46
N ALA A 22 -11.31 6.26 -4.41
CA ALA A 22 -11.52 4.94 -3.83
C ALA A 22 -12.31 4.05 -4.79
N ARG A 23 -13.32 4.61 -5.46
CA ARG A 23 -14.09 3.91 -6.49
C ARG A 23 -13.25 3.59 -7.73
N VAL A 24 -12.45 4.54 -8.22
CA VAL A 24 -11.58 4.33 -9.39
C VAL A 24 -10.57 3.22 -9.14
N LYS A 25 -9.92 3.24 -7.97
CA LYS A 25 -9.02 2.16 -7.56
C LYS A 25 -9.77 0.85 -7.37
N GLY A 26 -10.96 0.86 -6.77
CA GLY A 26 -11.79 -0.33 -6.56
C GLY A 26 -12.20 -0.99 -7.87
N ARG A 27 -12.67 -0.20 -8.83
CA ARG A 27 -12.95 -0.69 -10.19
C ARG A 27 -11.71 -1.28 -10.85
N THR A 28 -10.55 -0.63 -10.70
CA THR A 28 -9.29 -1.13 -11.25
C THR A 28 -8.91 -2.48 -10.61
N GLU A 29 -9.02 -2.61 -9.29
CA GLU A 29 -8.79 -3.87 -8.58
C GLU A 29 -9.72 -4.98 -9.07
N ASN A 30 -11.01 -4.68 -9.21
CA ASN A 30 -12.02 -5.64 -9.68
C ASN A 30 -11.72 -6.13 -11.10
N GLU A 31 -11.33 -5.23 -12.02
CA GLU A 31 -10.93 -5.63 -13.38
C GLU A 31 -9.63 -6.45 -13.39
N LEU A 32 -8.61 -6.05 -12.62
CA LEU A 32 -7.34 -6.77 -12.55
C LEU A 32 -7.50 -8.20 -12.02
N LEU A 33 -8.42 -8.42 -11.08
CA LEU A 33 -8.72 -9.75 -10.53
C LEU A 33 -9.45 -10.67 -11.53
N ARG A 34 -10.10 -10.11 -12.56
CA ARG A 34 -10.76 -10.88 -13.63
C ARG A 34 -9.83 -11.25 -14.78
N LEU A 35 -8.70 -10.55 -14.91
CA LEU A 35 -7.72 -10.83 -15.96
C LEU A 35 -7.03 -12.19 -15.73
N PRO A 36 -6.58 -12.87 -16.80
CA PRO A 36 -6.00 -14.22 -16.72
C PRO A 36 -4.54 -14.22 -16.22
N PHE A 37 -4.24 -13.47 -15.15
CA PHE A 37 -2.97 -13.60 -14.45
C PHE A 37 -2.93 -14.90 -13.64
N LYS A 38 -1.74 -15.48 -13.50
CA LYS A 38 -1.56 -16.66 -12.63
C LYS A 38 -1.93 -16.32 -11.18
N SER A 39 -1.58 -15.10 -10.77
CA SER A 39 -1.93 -14.54 -9.46
C SER A 39 -1.96 -13.02 -9.60
N ALA A 40 -2.94 -12.36 -8.96
CA ALA A 40 -3.06 -10.91 -8.93
C ALA A 40 -3.28 -10.45 -7.48
N TYR A 41 -2.49 -9.48 -7.03
CA TYR A 41 -2.53 -8.96 -5.66
C TYR A 41 -2.75 -7.45 -5.65
N MET A 42 -3.70 -7.01 -4.83
CA MET A 42 -4.09 -5.61 -4.64
C MET A 42 -3.53 -5.15 -3.29
N PHE A 43 -2.48 -4.35 -3.34
CA PHE A 43 -1.80 -3.84 -2.16
C PHE A 43 -2.50 -2.57 -1.71
N ARG A 44 -3.06 -2.57 -0.50
CA ARG A 44 -3.78 -1.44 0.10
C ARG A 44 -2.97 -0.81 1.26
N PRO A 45 -1.82 -0.16 0.98
CA PRO A 45 -1.07 0.50 2.02
C PRO A 45 -1.87 1.68 2.58
N GLY A 46 -1.77 1.89 3.89
CA GLY A 46 -2.25 3.11 4.53
C GLY A 46 -1.22 4.23 4.38
N LEU A 47 -0.77 4.79 5.51
CA LEU A 47 0.25 5.83 5.49
C LEU A 47 1.62 5.22 5.20
N ILE A 48 2.27 5.70 4.13
CA ILE A 48 3.64 5.29 3.77
C ILE A 48 4.63 6.32 4.30
N ILE A 49 5.55 5.87 5.16
CA ILE A 49 6.67 6.68 5.63
C ILE A 49 7.89 6.41 4.74
N PRO A 50 8.49 7.44 4.10
CA PRO A 50 9.71 7.27 3.35
C PRO A 50 10.85 6.78 4.26
N ALA A 51 11.59 5.78 3.80
CA ALA A 51 12.76 5.24 4.48
C ALA A 51 14.04 5.84 3.87
N ASN A 52 15.19 5.62 4.51
CA ASN A 52 16.52 5.92 3.95
C ASN A 52 16.75 7.37 3.54
N GLY A 53 16.09 8.32 4.23
CA GLY A 53 16.30 9.75 3.99
C GLY A 53 15.74 10.26 2.65
N VAL A 54 14.86 9.50 1.99
CA VAL A 54 14.18 9.94 0.76
C VAL A 54 13.41 11.22 1.02
N LYS A 55 13.72 12.27 0.26
CA LYS A 55 13.07 13.58 0.34
C LYS A 55 12.03 13.73 -0.75
N SER A 56 10.91 14.36 -0.42
CA SER A 56 9.91 14.74 -1.41
C SER A 56 10.43 15.90 -2.25
N LYS A 57 10.20 15.86 -3.57
CA LYS A 57 10.45 17.01 -4.46
C LYS A 57 9.47 18.16 -4.17
N THR A 58 8.30 17.85 -3.63
CA THR A 58 7.28 18.83 -3.23
C THR A 58 7.56 19.32 -1.82
N LYS A 59 7.91 20.60 -1.67
CA LYS A 59 8.33 21.21 -0.39
C LYS A 59 7.28 21.07 0.73
N SER A 60 5.99 21.16 0.41
CA SER A 60 4.90 21.00 1.40
C SER A 60 4.87 19.60 2.01
N TYR A 61 5.05 18.56 1.19
CA TYR A 61 5.17 17.18 1.68
C TYR A 61 6.45 16.96 2.47
N GLN A 62 7.56 17.57 2.06
CA GLN A 62 8.81 17.50 2.85
C GLN A 62 8.62 18.12 4.24
N LEU A 63 7.99 19.30 4.32
CA LEU A 63 7.69 19.96 5.60
C LEU A 63 6.79 19.09 6.49
N MET A 64 5.75 18.48 5.92
CA MET A 64 4.90 17.54 6.64
C MET A 64 5.70 16.36 7.19
N TYR A 65 6.60 15.76 6.39
CA TYR A 65 7.45 14.67 6.84
C TYR A 65 8.43 15.09 7.94
N ASP A 66 8.99 16.30 7.85
CA ASP A 66 9.91 16.84 8.85
C ASP A 66 9.19 17.08 10.20
N VAL A 67 7.96 17.58 10.18
CA VAL A 67 7.11 17.73 11.38
C VAL A 67 6.70 16.37 11.95
N MET A 68 6.29 15.43 11.10
CA MET A 68 5.88 14.09 11.54
C MET A 68 7.06 13.24 12.04
N LYS A 69 8.30 13.62 11.73
CA LYS A 69 9.51 12.84 12.06
C LYS A 69 9.63 12.49 13.54
N SER A 70 9.30 13.42 14.44
CA SER A 70 9.32 13.20 15.89
C SER A 70 8.25 12.20 16.35
N PHE A 71 7.14 12.08 15.61
CA PHE A 71 6.05 11.15 15.91
C PHE A 71 6.18 9.80 15.19
N ASN A 72 7.07 9.69 14.20
CA ASN A 72 7.32 8.45 13.45
C ASN A 72 7.49 7.17 14.30
N PRO A 73 8.25 7.15 15.42
CA PRO A 73 8.39 5.93 16.22
C PRO A 73 7.07 5.46 16.83
N LEU A 74 6.16 6.37 17.18
CA LEU A 74 4.81 6.05 17.65
C LEU A 74 3.90 5.65 16.48
N LEU A 75 3.95 6.41 15.37
CA LEU A 75 3.14 6.13 14.18
C LEU A 75 3.43 4.75 13.59
N LYS A 76 4.71 4.35 13.57
CA LYS A 76 5.16 3.02 13.14
C LYS A 76 4.62 1.88 14.00
N ARG A 77 3.93 2.12 15.12
CA ARG A 77 3.25 1.04 15.86
C ARG A 77 1.89 0.71 15.27
N PHE A 78 1.21 1.66 14.62
CA PHE A 78 -0.09 1.41 14.02
C PHE A 78 0.01 0.48 12.81
N GLY A 79 -0.91 -0.49 12.72
CA GLY A 79 -0.98 -1.44 11.60
C GLY A 79 -1.25 -0.76 10.25
N SER A 80 -1.86 0.42 10.26
CA SER A 80 -2.13 1.23 9.06
C SER A 80 -0.90 1.94 8.51
N VAL A 81 0.21 2.01 9.26
CA VAL A 81 1.43 2.72 8.86
C VAL A 81 2.52 1.72 8.46
N ILE A 82 3.06 1.91 7.26
CA ILE A 82 4.12 1.08 6.66
C ILE A 82 5.28 1.95 6.16
N THR A 83 6.51 1.45 6.18
CA THR A 83 7.61 2.15 5.51
C THR A 83 7.71 1.77 4.04
N SER A 84 8.23 2.66 3.20
CA SER A 84 8.54 2.34 1.79
C SER A 84 9.43 1.09 1.63
N GLU A 85 10.36 0.86 2.56
CA GLU A 85 11.22 -0.33 2.58
C GLU A 85 10.43 -1.61 2.91
N GLN A 86 9.53 -1.57 3.90
CA GLN A 86 8.64 -2.69 4.22
C GLN A 86 7.71 -3.00 3.05
N LEU A 87 7.15 -1.98 2.41
CA LEU A 87 6.31 -2.14 1.22
C LEU A 87 7.09 -2.83 0.09
N GLY A 88 8.32 -2.37 -0.20
CA GLY A 88 9.19 -2.98 -1.20
C GLY A 88 9.52 -4.45 -0.89
N ARG A 89 9.87 -4.76 0.37
CA ARG A 89 10.09 -6.15 0.81
C ARG A 89 8.85 -7.01 0.66
N ALA A 90 7.67 -6.47 0.99
CA ALA A 90 6.41 -7.17 0.81
C ALA A 90 6.13 -7.48 -0.66
N MET A 91 6.39 -6.53 -1.57
CA MET A 91 6.23 -6.73 -3.01
C MET A 91 7.12 -7.87 -3.53
N VAL A 92 8.39 -7.92 -3.12
CA VAL A 92 9.32 -8.98 -3.53
C VAL A 92 8.87 -10.36 -3.01
N ARG A 93 8.52 -10.45 -1.72
CA ARG A 93 8.06 -11.71 -1.11
C ARG A 93 6.79 -12.23 -1.75
N VAL A 94 5.75 -11.38 -1.88
CA VAL A 94 4.49 -11.79 -2.51
C VAL A 94 4.67 -12.11 -3.99
N GLY A 95 5.54 -11.38 -4.70
CA GLY A 95 5.84 -11.66 -6.10
C GLY A 95 6.48 -13.03 -6.32
N LYS A 96 7.32 -13.48 -5.37
CA LYS A 96 8.04 -14.75 -5.42
C LYS A 96 7.22 -15.92 -4.87
N ASP A 97 6.65 -15.74 -3.68
CA ASP A 97 6.09 -16.83 -2.87
C ASP A 97 4.55 -16.83 -2.88
N GLY A 98 3.92 -15.75 -3.35
CA GLY A 98 2.47 -15.55 -3.30
C GLY A 98 1.98 -15.14 -1.91
N TYR A 99 0.65 -15.07 -1.77
CA TYR A 99 -0.04 -14.82 -0.50
C TYR A 99 -1.41 -15.48 -0.50
N SER A 100 -1.95 -15.72 0.70
CA SER A 100 -3.19 -16.49 0.92
C SER A 100 -4.45 -15.86 0.32
N HIS A 101 -4.44 -14.55 0.07
CA HIS A 101 -5.56 -13.81 -0.49
C HIS A 101 -5.06 -12.65 -1.35
N SER A 102 -5.90 -12.23 -2.30
CA SER A 102 -5.51 -11.25 -3.31
C SER A 102 -5.48 -9.81 -2.80
N ILE A 103 -6.33 -9.42 -1.84
CA ILE A 103 -6.39 -8.05 -1.32
C ILE A 103 -5.57 -7.95 -0.02
N ILE A 104 -4.39 -7.33 -0.07
CA ILE A 104 -3.46 -7.31 1.05
C ILE A 104 -3.50 -5.94 1.73
N GLU A 105 -4.08 -5.90 2.92
CA GLU A 105 -4.24 -4.69 3.73
C GLU A 105 -2.92 -4.24 4.39
N SER A 106 -2.85 -2.96 4.77
CA SER A 106 -1.64 -2.34 5.31
C SER A 106 -0.99 -3.11 6.48
N SER A 107 -1.80 -3.68 7.38
CA SER A 107 -1.30 -4.47 8.51
C SER A 107 -0.58 -5.75 8.08
N ASP A 108 -1.05 -6.38 7.01
CA ASP A 108 -0.44 -7.59 6.48
C ASP A 108 0.78 -7.26 5.64
N LEU A 109 0.72 -6.22 4.79
CA LEU A 109 1.90 -5.69 4.10
C LEU A 109 3.04 -5.40 5.07
N LYS A 110 2.72 -4.81 6.23
CA LYS A 110 3.69 -4.54 7.28
C LYS A 110 4.27 -5.81 7.91
N LYS A 111 3.46 -6.85 8.13
CA LYS A 111 3.94 -8.16 8.64
C LYS A 111 4.83 -8.85 7.62
N ILE A 112 4.39 -8.91 6.35
CA ILE A 112 5.12 -9.51 5.25
C ILE A 112 6.44 -8.78 5.02
N GLY A 113 6.46 -7.44 5.13
CA GLY A 113 7.61 -6.59 4.87
C GLY A 113 8.66 -6.50 5.98
N LYS A 114 8.47 -7.21 7.10
CA LYS A 114 9.43 -7.24 8.20
C LYS A 114 10.78 -7.83 7.81
#